data_AF-D1J7Z7-F1
#
_entry.id   AF-D1J7Z7-F1
#
_cell.length_a   1.000
_cell.length_b   1.000
_cell.length_c   1.000
_cell.angle_alpha   90.00
_cell.angle_beta   90.00
_cell.angle_gamma   90.00
#
_symmetry.space_group_name_H-M   'P 1'
#
loop_
_entity.id
_entity.type
_entity.pdbx_description
1 polymer ?
#
loop_
_entity_poly.entity_id
_entity_poly.type
_entity_poly.pdbx_seq_one_letter_code
_entity_poly.pdbx_strand_id
1 'polypeptide(L)'
;MKKSKKILLTMGVALPLLASTPLVAAGCVKTKPEVKPEDPKNPEGEKPGTTPEKKPEGEKPGTTPEVKPEEKSELQKATEGIADATVKANFESELKKYREELKTKSEAILKPIIENKEIKAAVSEKELPNITKTYNEAISKLNEILDDIILSTLKEYNTNKTKVSDGLMTIKKYLTKERISNLIKKENGLADFLAAFGKNISKYAKAIFETLKTNESTKAIAQLNDLIKAVDDKFAGKDNLFETTAKKLKEFDFSKLAEEGYVKTFEKLIKLLSDAKAEAVAVLKSVKMSDEDIKKVKDVIRPIYNVLNDGLKNSINLFEQSLRDLPKVLEILK
;
A
#
# COMPACT_ATOMS: atom_id res chain seq x y z
N MET A 1 -9.33 13.21 -30.51
CA MET A 1 -9.67 13.89 -29.24
C MET A 1 -8.97 13.20 -28.07
N LYS A 2 -8.54 13.96 -27.06
CA LYS A 2 -8.26 13.60 -25.65
C LYS A 2 -7.48 12.30 -25.29
N LYS A 3 -6.21 12.51 -24.92
CA LYS A 3 -5.44 11.89 -23.79
C LYS A 3 -5.17 10.36 -23.88
N SER A 4 -3.97 9.85 -24.20
CA SER A 4 -2.63 10.01 -23.60
C SER A 4 -2.45 9.38 -22.19
N LYS A 5 -1.48 8.43 -22.07
CA LYS A 5 -0.38 8.33 -21.06
C LYS A 5 0.03 6.88 -20.66
N LYS A 6 1.33 6.56 -20.85
CA LYS A 6 2.29 5.78 -19.99
C LYS A 6 1.84 4.37 -19.45
N ILE A 7 2.60 3.28 -19.33
CA ILE A 7 4.01 2.94 -19.01
C ILE A 7 4.32 2.86 -17.49
N LEU A 8 4.64 1.63 -17.03
CA LEU A 8 5.36 1.19 -15.78
C LEU A 8 4.66 1.33 -14.42
N LEU A 9 4.90 0.47 -13.41
CA LEU A 9 4.90 -1.01 -13.31
C LEU A 9 4.42 -1.36 -11.87
N THR A 10 3.85 -2.53 -11.57
CA THR A 10 3.12 -2.70 -10.29
C THR A 10 3.97 -3.08 -9.10
N MET A 11 3.79 -2.34 -8.00
CA MET A 11 4.10 -2.82 -6.65
C MET A 11 3.13 -2.34 -5.57
N GLY A 12 2.24 -1.37 -5.88
CA GLY A 12 1.83 -0.35 -4.91
C GLY A 12 1.10 -0.81 -3.65
N VAL A 13 0.74 -2.09 -3.52
CA VAL A 13 0.09 -2.64 -2.32
C VAL A 13 0.50 -4.08 -2.03
N ALA A 14 1.80 -4.32 -2.03
CA ALA A 14 2.27 -5.15 -0.94
C ALA A 14 2.19 -4.24 0.32
N LEU A 15 1.22 -4.29 1.26
CA LEU A 15 0.34 -5.40 1.68
C LEU A 15 -0.93 -5.13 2.57
N PRO A 16 -1.50 -3.92 2.82
CA PRO A 16 -2.46 -3.67 3.93
C PRO A 16 -3.87 -4.32 3.83
N LEU A 17 -4.04 -5.40 3.06
CA LEU A 17 -5.34 -5.92 2.66
C LEU A 17 -5.46 -7.45 2.58
N LEU A 18 -4.37 -8.20 2.65
CA LEU A 18 -4.47 -9.67 2.71
C LEU A 18 -4.92 -10.15 4.12
N ALA A 19 -5.81 -9.39 4.75
CA ALA A 19 -6.61 -9.74 5.92
C ALA A 19 -8.12 -9.45 5.72
N SER A 20 -8.56 -8.92 4.56
CA SER A 20 -9.99 -8.68 4.29
C SER A 20 -10.53 -9.45 3.07
N THR A 21 -9.69 -10.15 2.31
CA THR A 21 -10.09 -10.71 1.01
C THR A 21 -11.17 -11.81 0.96
N PRO A 22 -11.76 -12.37 2.05
CA PRO A 22 -12.81 -13.39 1.92
C PRO A 22 -14.14 -13.03 1.22
N LEU A 23 -14.40 -11.81 0.71
CA LEU A 23 -15.80 -11.35 0.59
C LEU A 23 -16.41 -10.80 -0.72
N VAL A 24 -15.68 -10.64 -1.82
CA VAL A 24 -16.24 -10.01 -3.06
C VAL A 24 -16.33 -10.94 -4.29
N ALA A 25 -16.77 -12.19 -4.09
CA ALA A 25 -17.18 -13.10 -5.17
C ALA A 25 -18.57 -13.74 -4.98
N ALA A 26 -19.47 -13.10 -4.23
CA ALA A 26 -20.90 -13.46 -4.23
C ALA A 26 -21.79 -12.24 -3.90
N GLY A 27 -21.78 -11.28 -4.84
CA GLY A 27 -22.56 -10.05 -4.86
C GLY A 27 -21.73 -8.89 -5.46
N CYS A 28 -21.99 -8.34 -6.65
CA CYS A 28 -23.11 -8.59 -7.58
C CYS A 28 -22.66 -8.51 -9.06
N VAL A 29 -23.39 -9.21 -9.93
CA VAL A 29 -23.47 -8.88 -11.35
C VAL A 29 -24.36 -7.63 -11.52
N LYS A 30 -23.89 -6.67 -12.31
CA LYS A 30 -24.57 -5.49 -12.91
C LYS A 30 -25.95 -5.04 -12.36
N THR A 31 -26.02 -3.77 -11.94
CA THR A 31 -27.11 -2.83 -12.30
C THR A 31 -26.56 -1.39 -12.45
N LYS A 32 -27.39 -0.50 -13.03
CA LYS A 32 -27.04 0.79 -13.66
C LYS A 32 -27.21 2.00 -12.69
N PRO A 33 -26.53 3.15 -12.88
CA PRO A 33 -26.49 4.22 -11.86
C PRO A 33 -27.40 5.43 -12.13
N GLU A 34 -28.05 5.93 -11.08
CA GLU A 34 -28.75 7.24 -10.93
C GLU A 34 -29.19 7.30 -9.43
N VAL A 35 -29.30 8.39 -8.65
CA VAL A 35 -29.19 9.87 -8.81
C VAL A 35 -28.36 10.46 -7.61
N LYS A 36 -28.14 11.77 -7.53
CA LYS A 36 -27.58 12.50 -6.35
C LYS A 36 -28.65 12.88 -5.29
N PRO A 37 -28.28 13.06 -4.01
CA PRO A 37 -28.98 13.93 -3.05
C PRO A 37 -28.41 15.37 -3.01
N GLU A 38 -29.22 16.32 -2.53
CA GLU A 38 -28.90 17.74 -2.33
C GLU A 38 -28.33 18.06 -0.92
N ASP A 39 -27.84 19.29 -0.73
CA ASP A 39 -27.09 19.76 0.45
C ASP A 39 -27.91 19.91 1.76
N PRO A 40 -27.29 19.67 2.93
CA PRO A 40 -27.79 20.14 4.22
C PRO A 40 -27.18 21.49 4.64
N LYS A 41 -28.01 22.33 5.27
CA LYS A 41 -27.66 23.68 5.77
C LYS A 41 -26.78 23.68 7.03
N ASN A 42 -26.00 24.75 7.17
CA ASN A 42 -25.32 25.17 8.41
C ASN A 42 -26.34 25.68 9.46
N PRO A 43 -25.96 25.73 10.76
CA PRO A 43 -25.86 27.06 11.40
C PRO A 43 -24.66 27.24 12.35
N GLU A 44 -24.49 28.50 12.79
CA GLU A 44 -23.31 29.06 13.48
C GLU A 44 -23.42 29.09 15.02
N GLY A 45 -22.32 29.51 15.68
CA GLY A 45 -22.27 29.95 17.09
C GLY A 45 -21.86 28.87 18.11
N GLU A 46 -21.13 29.14 19.21
CA GLU A 46 -20.45 30.35 19.69
C GLU A 46 -19.20 29.97 20.54
N LYS A 47 -18.34 30.96 20.83
CA LYS A 47 -17.33 31.01 21.91
C LYS A 47 -17.49 32.39 22.57
N PRO A 48 -17.11 32.65 23.86
CA PRO A 48 -15.85 32.21 24.47
C PRO A 48 -15.88 31.93 26.00
N GLY A 49 -14.71 31.69 26.61
CA GLY A 49 -14.51 31.69 28.07
C GLY A 49 -13.06 31.43 28.50
N THR A 50 -12.39 32.45 29.06
CA THR A 50 -11.11 32.34 29.80
C THR A 50 -11.39 31.91 31.26
N THR A 51 -10.47 31.50 32.13
CA THR A 51 -9.18 32.11 32.59
C THR A 51 -8.37 31.04 33.42
N PRO A 52 -7.19 31.29 34.05
CA PRO A 52 -6.13 30.27 34.18
C PRO A 52 -5.77 29.83 35.63
N GLU A 53 -4.90 28.81 35.79
CA GLU A 53 -3.81 28.86 36.80
C GLU A 53 -2.66 27.82 36.65
N LYS A 54 -1.45 28.30 36.98
CA LYS A 54 -0.21 27.66 37.54
C LYS A 54 0.37 26.30 37.07
N LYS A 55 1.67 26.38 36.72
CA LYS A 55 2.69 25.31 36.82
C LYS A 55 2.98 24.91 38.29
N PRO A 56 3.65 23.76 38.52
CA PRO A 56 5.02 23.83 39.07
C PRO A 56 6.11 23.33 38.09
N GLU A 57 7.36 23.66 38.39
CA GLU A 57 8.54 23.23 37.63
C GLU A 57 9.24 22.04 38.29
N GLY A 58 10.05 21.32 37.49
CA GLY A 58 11.30 20.75 37.99
C GLY A 58 11.41 19.23 38.01
N GLU A 59 11.82 18.63 36.89
CA GLU A 59 12.77 17.52 36.91
C GLU A 59 13.58 17.48 35.60
N LYS A 60 14.89 17.23 35.72
CA LYS A 60 15.84 17.24 34.59
C LYS A 60 15.84 15.88 33.86
N PRO A 61 15.66 15.83 32.54
CA PRO A 61 16.16 14.71 31.74
C PRO A 61 17.68 14.81 31.62
N GLY A 62 18.38 13.72 31.93
CA GLY A 62 19.83 13.64 31.80
C GLY A 62 20.31 13.54 30.36
N THR A 63 21.55 14.01 30.14
CA THR A 63 22.49 13.60 29.06
C THR A 63 21.87 13.33 27.69
N THR A 64 21.89 14.36 26.84
CA THR A 64 21.83 14.24 25.38
C THR A 64 22.73 13.10 24.87
N PRO A 65 22.19 12.08 24.18
CA PRO A 65 23.03 11.14 23.46
C PRO A 65 23.80 11.89 22.36
N GLU A 66 25.11 11.75 22.37
CA GLU A 66 26.01 12.34 21.39
C GLU A 66 25.63 11.84 19.98
N VAL A 67 25.10 12.75 19.16
CA VAL A 67 24.71 12.43 17.79
C VAL A 67 25.99 12.21 16.99
N LYS A 68 26.38 10.93 16.83
CA LYS A 68 27.36 10.53 15.81
C LYS A 68 26.94 11.13 14.45
N PRO A 69 27.87 11.64 13.64
CA PRO A 69 27.53 12.15 12.32
C PRO A 69 26.78 11.08 11.53
N GLU A 70 25.53 11.35 11.15
CA GLU A 70 24.77 10.46 10.29
C GLU A 70 25.52 10.32 8.97
N GLU A 71 25.86 9.08 8.58
CA GLU A 71 26.41 8.84 7.27
C GLU A 71 25.37 9.24 6.22
N LYS A 72 25.64 10.35 5.50
CA LYS A 72 24.77 10.81 4.41
C LYS A 72 24.41 9.64 3.49
N SER A 73 23.12 9.45 3.25
CA SER A 73 22.61 8.41 2.35
C SER A 73 23.26 8.49 0.96
N GLU A 74 23.35 7.37 0.24
CA GLU A 74 23.89 7.38 -1.14
C GLU A 74 23.16 8.38 -2.04
N LEU A 75 21.85 8.53 -1.85
CA LEU A 75 21.04 9.48 -2.61
C LEU A 75 21.38 10.94 -2.29
N GLN A 76 21.64 11.25 -1.02
CA GLN A 76 22.11 12.59 -0.62
C GLN A 76 23.51 12.86 -1.19
N LYS A 77 24.44 11.91 -1.07
CA LYS A 77 25.79 12.02 -1.68
C LYS A 77 25.72 12.23 -3.20
N ALA A 78 24.83 11.50 -3.89
CA ALA A 78 24.61 11.64 -5.32
C ALA A 78 23.95 12.99 -5.68
N THR A 79 23.01 13.48 -4.88
CA THR A 79 22.39 14.81 -5.09
C THR A 79 23.39 15.93 -4.84
N GLU A 80 24.27 15.76 -3.85
CA GLU A 80 25.34 16.72 -3.54
C GLU A 80 26.38 16.84 -4.66
N GLY A 81 26.58 15.78 -5.45
CA GLY A 81 27.49 15.72 -6.61
C GLY A 81 27.01 16.45 -7.87
N ILE A 82 25.79 17.00 -7.89
CA ILE A 82 25.31 17.84 -9.00
C ILE A 82 26.13 19.14 -9.01
N ALA A 83 26.94 19.32 -10.06
CA ALA A 83 27.93 20.41 -10.13
C ALA A 83 27.31 21.80 -10.42
N ASP A 84 26.19 21.85 -11.16
CA ASP A 84 25.47 23.09 -11.41
C ASP A 84 24.56 23.41 -10.21
N ALA A 85 24.84 24.53 -9.53
CA ALA A 85 24.11 24.93 -8.34
C ALA A 85 22.62 25.23 -8.59
N THR A 86 22.27 25.69 -9.79
CA THR A 86 20.87 25.99 -10.16
C THR A 86 20.10 24.71 -10.43
N VAL A 87 20.70 23.77 -11.17
CA VAL A 87 20.13 22.43 -11.40
C VAL A 87 19.97 21.70 -10.08
N LYS A 88 20.98 21.76 -9.19
CA LYS A 88 20.95 21.14 -7.86
C LYS A 88 19.79 21.67 -7.02
N ALA A 89 19.70 22.99 -6.85
CA ALA A 89 18.65 23.61 -6.02
C ALA A 89 17.24 23.32 -6.56
N ASN A 90 17.06 23.34 -7.89
CA ASN A 90 15.79 22.99 -8.52
C ASN A 90 15.44 21.50 -8.31
N PHE A 91 16.42 20.61 -8.46
CA PHE A 91 16.23 19.17 -8.30
C PHE A 91 15.91 18.80 -6.84
N GLU A 92 16.64 19.37 -5.87
CA GLU A 92 16.37 19.20 -4.44
C GLU A 92 14.96 19.70 -4.07
N SER A 93 14.53 20.84 -4.63
CA SER A 93 13.19 21.41 -4.42
C SER A 93 12.08 20.51 -4.98
N GLU A 94 12.19 20.07 -6.24
CA GLU A 94 11.17 19.22 -6.87
C GLU A 94 11.15 17.80 -6.29
N LEU A 95 12.32 17.22 -5.95
CA LEU A 95 12.39 15.93 -5.27
C LEU A 95 11.77 15.99 -3.87
N LYS A 96 11.95 17.09 -3.14
CA LYS A 96 11.29 17.32 -1.84
C LYS A 96 9.78 17.39 -2.00
N LYS A 97 9.26 18.22 -2.91
CA LYS A 97 7.80 18.32 -3.20
C LYS A 97 7.21 16.97 -3.59
N TYR A 98 7.88 16.24 -4.47
CA TYR A 98 7.47 14.90 -4.90
C TYR A 98 7.34 13.95 -3.69
N ARG A 99 8.35 13.90 -2.81
CA ARG A 99 8.33 13.06 -1.60
C ARG A 99 7.27 13.49 -0.59
N GLU A 100 7.05 14.79 -0.42
CA GLU A 100 5.98 15.33 0.44
C GLU A 100 4.60 14.94 -0.09
N GLU A 101 4.35 15.08 -1.40
CA GLU A 101 3.10 14.62 -2.03
C GLU A 101 2.86 13.11 -1.85
N LEU A 102 3.90 12.28 -2.00
CA LEU A 102 3.79 10.84 -1.76
C LEU A 102 3.43 10.53 -0.33
N LYS A 103 4.08 11.19 0.64
CA LYS A 103 3.78 11.05 2.07
C LYS A 103 2.33 11.43 2.38
N THR A 104 1.88 12.62 1.97
CA THR A 104 0.51 13.09 2.24
C THR A 104 -0.54 12.19 1.59
N LYS A 105 -0.33 11.75 0.35
CA LYS A 105 -1.26 10.81 -0.32
C LYS A 105 -1.27 9.44 0.36
N SER A 106 -0.12 8.96 0.83
CA SER A 106 0.01 7.72 1.60
C SER A 106 -0.74 7.79 2.94
N GLU A 107 -0.58 8.89 3.69
CA GLU A 107 -1.28 9.14 4.95
C GLU A 107 -2.81 9.24 4.73
N ALA A 108 -3.25 9.88 3.65
CA ALA A 108 -4.66 9.97 3.27
C ALA A 108 -5.31 8.61 2.93
N ILE A 109 -4.52 7.59 2.55
CA ILE A 109 -5.00 6.22 2.31
C ILE A 109 -5.06 5.42 3.62
N LEU A 110 -4.07 5.59 4.51
CA LEU A 110 -4.06 4.91 5.81
C LEU A 110 -5.15 5.45 6.75
N LYS A 111 -5.39 6.76 6.74
CA LYS A 111 -6.30 7.45 7.68
C LYS A 111 -7.70 6.80 7.75
N PRO A 112 -8.43 6.57 6.62
CA PRO A 112 -9.71 5.87 6.65
C PRO A 112 -9.66 4.46 7.26
N ILE A 113 -8.54 3.74 7.14
CA ILE A 113 -8.38 2.39 7.69
C ILE A 113 -8.29 2.45 9.22
N ILE A 114 -7.46 3.34 9.77
CA ILE A 114 -7.22 3.43 11.21
C ILE A 114 -8.31 4.21 11.96
N GLU A 115 -9.09 5.05 11.27
CA GLU A 115 -10.23 5.78 11.84
C GLU A 115 -11.56 5.00 11.75
N ASN A 116 -11.64 3.96 10.90
CA ASN A 116 -12.86 3.18 10.73
C ASN A 116 -13.27 2.42 12.01
N LYS A 117 -14.53 2.60 12.43
CA LYS A 117 -15.06 2.09 13.70
C LYS A 117 -15.13 0.56 13.72
N GLU A 118 -15.53 -0.06 12.62
CA GLU A 118 -15.68 -1.50 12.50
C GLU A 118 -14.31 -2.20 12.54
N ILE A 119 -13.28 -1.64 11.88
CA ILE A 119 -11.89 -2.10 11.97
C ILE A 119 -11.37 -1.96 13.40
N LYS A 120 -11.54 -0.80 14.05
CA LYS A 120 -11.15 -0.58 15.45
C LYS A 120 -11.76 -1.59 16.41
N ALA A 121 -13.06 -1.89 16.24
CA ALA A 121 -13.77 -2.88 17.04
C ALA A 121 -13.25 -4.31 16.78
N ALA A 122 -12.92 -4.64 15.53
CA ALA A 122 -12.40 -5.94 15.14
C ALA A 122 -10.97 -6.22 15.61
N VAL A 123 -10.05 -5.24 15.53
CA VAL A 123 -8.61 -5.46 15.76
C VAL A 123 -8.10 -4.91 17.09
N SER A 124 -8.94 -4.17 17.84
CA SER A 124 -8.57 -3.35 19.01
C SER A 124 -7.74 -2.10 18.67
N GLU A 125 -8.02 -0.99 19.37
CA GLU A 125 -7.26 0.25 19.20
C GLU A 125 -5.77 0.10 19.55
N LYS A 126 -5.42 -0.87 20.40
CA LYS A 126 -4.04 -1.19 20.78
C LYS A 126 -3.19 -1.70 19.60
N GLU A 127 -3.82 -2.22 18.55
CA GLU A 127 -3.15 -2.76 17.35
C GLU A 127 -3.00 -1.72 16.22
N LEU A 128 -3.69 -0.57 16.29
CA LEU A 128 -3.57 0.50 15.28
C LEU A 128 -2.13 1.01 15.08
N PRO A 129 -1.27 1.13 16.12
CA PRO A 129 0.14 1.48 15.93
C PRO A 129 0.90 0.41 15.14
N ASN A 130 0.60 -0.88 15.33
CA ASN A 130 1.22 -1.95 14.55
C ASN A 130 0.73 -1.93 13.10
N ILE A 131 -0.57 -1.78 12.87
CA ILE A 131 -1.13 -1.61 11.50
C ILE A 131 -0.49 -0.40 10.79
N THR A 132 -0.34 0.72 11.49
CA THR A 132 0.33 1.94 10.98
C THR A 132 1.79 1.69 10.64
N LYS A 133 2.56 1.06 11.55
CA LYS A 133 3.96 0.71 11.33
C LYS A 133 4.11 -0.20 10.11
N THR A 134 3.33 -1.26 10.05
CA THR A 134 3.38 -2.25 8.98
C THR A 134 2.95 -1.64 7.64
N TYR A 135 1.91 -0.79 7.60
CA TYR A 135 1.57 0.02 6.42
C TYR A 135 2.74 0.89 5.95
N ASN A 136 3.44 1.57 6.86
CA ASN A 136 4.59 2.42 6.53
C ASN A 136 5.81 1.61 6.05
N GLU A 137 6.05 0.41 6.58
CA GLU A 137 7.06 -0.53 6.06
C GLU A 137 6.76 -0.89 4.60
N ALA A 138 5.49 -1.16 4.27
CA ALA A 138 5.05 -1.38 2.89
C ALA A 138 5.37 -0.18 1.98
N ILE A 139 4.95 1.03 2.36
CA ILE A 139 5.21 2.24 1.57
C ILE A 139 6.72 2.52 1.45
N SER A 140 7.50 2.29 2.50
CA SER A 140 8.97 2.39 2.43
C SER A 140 9.54 1.45 1.38
N LYS A 141 9.06 0.20 1.31
CA LYS A 141 9.51 -0.77 0.32
C LYS A 141 9.16 -0.37 -1.12
N LEU A 142 8.11 0.43 -1.31
CA LEU A 142 7.80 1.05 -2.62
C LEU A 142 8.76 2.19 -2.95
N ASN A 143 9.02 3.04 -1.96
CA ASN A 143 9.88 4.21 -2.10
C ASN A 143 11.34 3.81 -2.39
N GLU A 144 11.84 2.70 -1.84
CA GLU A 144 13.14 2.11 -2.21
C GLU A 144 13.33 2.02 -3.73
N ILE A 145 12.30 1.66 -4.49
CA ILE A 145 12.39 1.47 -5.95
C ILE A 145 12.27 2.79 -6.72
N LEU A 146 11.58 3.79 -6.17
CA LEU A 146 11.61 5.16 -6.70
C LEU A 146 13.01 5.77 -6.47
N ASP A 147 13.56 5.57 -5.28
CA ASP A 147 14.89 6.04 -4.88
C ASP A 147 16.01 5.35 -5.66
N ASP A 148 15.92 4.04 -5.93
CA ASP A 148 16.85 3.31 -6.79
C ASP A 148 16.89 3.86 -8.23
N ILE A 149 15.74 4.23 -8.80
CA ILE A 149 15.64 4.86 -10.13
C ILE A 149 16.31 6.24 -10.10
N ILE A 150 16.02 7.06 -9.07
CA ILE A 150 16.62 8.39 -8.92
C ILE A 150 18.13 8.28 -8.73
N LEU A 151 18.59 7.37 -7.87
CA LEU A 151 20.01 7.14 -7.57
C LEU A 151 20.78 6.69 -8.81
N SER A 152 20.21 5.78 -9.61
CA SER A 152 20.82 5.36 -10.88
C SER A 152 20.93 6.53 -11.86
N THR A 153 19.88 7.34 -11.96
CA THR A 153 19.85 8.53 -12.82
C THR A 153 20.89 9.57 -12.39
N LEU A 154 21.00 9.84 -11.08
CA LEU A 154 22.01 10.76 -10.53
C LEU A 154 23.44 10.24 -10.74
N LYS A 155 23.67 8.93 -10.58
CA LYS A 155 24.98 8.30 -10.85
C LYS A 155 25.40 8.47 -12.33
N GLU A 156 24.48 8.25 -13.28
CA GLU A 156 24.74 8.51 -14.70
C GLU A 156 24.96 10.00 -15.00
N TYR A 157 24.11 10.88 -14.47
CA TYR A 157 24.23 12.33 -14.65
C TYR A 157 25.57 12.87 -14.12
N ASN A 158 25.97 12.49 -12.89
CA ASN A 158 27.19 12.99 -12.28
C ASN A 158 28.46 12.44 -12.95
N THR A 159 28.48 11.15 -13.30
CA THR A 159 29.67 10.47 -13.81
C THR A 159 29.86 10.73 -15.30
N ASN A 160 28.81 10.53 -16.10
CA ASN A 160 28.87 10.56 -17.56
C ASN A 160 28.41 11.90 -18.15
N LYS A 161 28.03 12.87 -17.30
CA LYS A 161 27.42 14.16 -17.70
C LYS A 161 26.18 13.99 -18.60
N THR A 162 25.49 12.86 -18.44
CA THR A 162 24.31 12.51 -19.23
C THR A 162 23.10 13.31 -18.77
N LYS A 163 22.73 14.34 -19.54
CA LYS A 163 21.53 15.14 -19.35
C LYS A 163 20.26 14.32 -19.59
N VAL A 164 19.23 14.53 -18.78
CA VAL A 164 17.92 13.87 -18.88
C VAL A 164 16.97 14.70 -19.76
N SER A 165 16.98 14.43 -21.07
CA SER A 165 16.08 15.08 -22.04
C SER A 165 14.69 14.45 -22.17
N ASP A 166 14.55 13.17 -21.79
CA ASP A 166 13.28 12.43 -21.73
C ASP A 166 13.31 11.54 -20.47
N GLY A 167 12.66 11.99 -19.39
CA GLY A 167 12.64 11.27 -18.13
C GLY A 167 11.87 9.95 -18.22
N LEU A 168 10.91 9.83 -19.16
CA LEU A 168 10.17 8.59 -19.38
C LEU A 168 11.05 7.54 -20.08
N MET A 169 11.93 7.95 -20.98
CA MET A 169 12.94 7.06 -21.58
C MET A 169 13.98 6.62 -20.55
N THR A 170 14.42 7.50 -19.65
CA THR A 170 15.32 7.15 -18.54
C THR A 170 14.72 6.06 -17.65
N ILE A 171 13.47 6.21 -17.21
CA ILE A 171 12.79 5.18 -16.40
C ILE A 171 12.66 3.84 -17.16
N LYS A 172 12.36 3.87 -18.47
CA LYS A 172 12.33 2.64 -19.29
C LYS A 172 13.70 1.96 -19.41
N LYS A 173 14.78 2.73 -19.55
CA LYS A 173 16.16 2.19 -19.63
C LYS A 173 16.55 1.53 -18.31
N TYR A 174 16.14 2.10 -17.18
CA TYR A 174 16.35 1.48 -15.87
C TYR A 174 15.49 0.21 -15.67
N LEU A 175 14.21 0.23 -16.03
CA LEU A 175 13.28 -0.87 -15.78
C LEU A 175 13.35 -1.97 -16.87
N THR A 176 14.53 -2.56 -17.06
CA THR A 176 14.74 -3.74 -17.93
C THR A 176 14.06 -5.00 -17.36
N LYS A 177 13.99 -6.07 -18.16
CA LYS A 177 13.53 -7.40 -17.73
C LYS A 177 14.29 -7.90 -16.51
N GLU A 178 15.61 -7.81 -16.54
CA GLU A 178 16.53 -8.25 -15.50
C GLU A 178 16.34 -7.40 -14.24
N ARG A 179 16.20 -6.08 -14.40
CA ARG A 179 15.97 -5.16 -13.28
C ARG A 179 14.64 -5.43 -12.60
N ILE A 180 13.52 -5.49 -13.34
CA ILE A 180 12.20 -5.82 -12.78
C ILE A 180 12.19 -7.21 -12.13
N SER A 181 12.77 -8.20 -12.79
CA SER A 181 12.92 -9.55 -12.24
C SER A 181 13.71 -9.53 -10.94
N ASN A 182 14.84 -8.81 -10.87
CA ASN A 182 15.64 -8.71 -9.65
C ASN A 182 14.89 -7.98 -8.53
N LEU A 183 14.19 -6.87 -8.80
CA LEU A 183 13.39 -6.16 -7.80
C LEU A 183 12.34 -7.07 -7.14
N ILE A 184 11.71 -7.95 -7.93
CA ILE A 184 10.66 -8.86 -7.44
C ILE A 184 11.23 -10.13 -6.80
N LYS A 185 12.25 -10.75 -7.41
CA LYS A 185 12.68 -12.12 -7.12
C LYS A 185 13.94 -12.25 -6.25
N LYS A 186 14.78 -11.21 -6.15
CA LYS A 186 16.01 -11.26 -5.34
C LYS A 186 15.68 -11.54 -3.87
N GLU A 187 16.68 -12.00 -3.12
CA GLU A 187 16.60 -12.08 -1.66
C GLU A 187 16.27 -10.70 -1.07
N ASN A 188 15.28 -10.63 -0.17
CA ASN A 188 14.72 -9.37 0.36
C ASN A 188 14.11 -8.45 -0.73
N GLY A 189 13.81 -9.02 -1.89
CA GLY A 189 12.95 -8.45 -2.93
C GLY A 189 11.47 -8.51 -2.55
N LEU A 190 10.61 -8.12 -3.48
CA LEU A 190 9.20 -7.87 -3.18
C LEU A 190 8.39 -9.12 -2.87
N ALA A 191 8.75 -10.27 -3.44
CA ALA A 191 8.14 -11.54 -3.07
C ALA A 191 8.47 -11.92 -1.61
N ASP A 192 9.72 -11.75 -1.18
CA ASP A 192 10.12 -12.05 0.19
C ASP A 192 9.50 -11.08 1.19
N PHE A 193 9.44 -9.80 0.83
CA PHE A 193 8.71 -8.79 1.60
C PHE A 193 7.22 -9.15 1.75
N LEU A 194 6.58 -9.67 0.68
CA LEU A 194 5.19 -10.14 0.72
C LEU A 194 4.99 -11.26 1.74
N ALA A 195 5.85 -12.28 1.71
CA ALA A 195 5.79 -13.39 2.65
C ALA A 195 6.08 -12.95 4.09
N ALA A 196 7.04 -12.04 4.30
CA ALA A 196 7.43 -11.56 5.62
C ALA A 196 6.34 -10.71 6.29
N PHE A 197 5.82 -9.70 5.59
CA PHE A 197 4.73 -8.85 6.12
C PHE A 197 3.46 -9.65 6.38
N GLY A 198 3.19 -10.70 5.60
CA GLY A 198 2.03 -11.57 5.83
C GLY A 198 1.95 -12.10 7.26
N LYS A 199 3.11 -12.44 7.85
CA LYS A 199 3.24 -12.89 9.24
C LYS A 199 2.86 -11.82 10.26
N ASN A 200 2.98 -10.53 9.91
CA ASN A 200 2.65 -9.41 10.78
C ASN A 200 1.14 -9.07 10.78
N ILE A 201 0.42 -9.37 9.69
CA ILE A 201 -1.01 -8.98 9.54
C ILE A 201 -2.01 -10.13 9.46
N SER A 202 -1.57 -11.38 9.25
CA SER A 202 -2.45 -12.54 9.10
C SER A 202 -3.42 -12.69 10.28
N LYS A 203 -2.94 -12.41 11.50
CA LYS A 203 -3.73 -12.40 12.75
C LYS A 203 -5.00 -11.54 12.68
N TYR A 204 -5.01 -10.47 11.89
CA TYR A 204 -6.18 -9.59 11.78
C TYR A 204 -7.33 -10.20 10.98
N ALA A 205 -7.05 -11.14 10.06
CA ALA A 205 -8.11 -11.84 9.31
C ALA A 205 -9.02 -12.63 10.25
N LYS A 206 -8.40 -13.36 11.19
CA LYS A 206 -9.10 -14.07 12.27
C LYS A 206 -9.88 -13.10 13.16
N ALA A 207 -9.23 -12.04 13.65
CA ALA A 207 -9.85 -11.07 14.56
C ALA A 207 -11.11 -10.41 13.94
N ILE A 208 -11.04 -10.05 12.65
CA ILE A 208 -12.18 -9.56 11.87
C ILE A 208 -13.32 -10.59 11.84
N PHE A 209 -13.02 -11.87 11.57
CA PHE A 209 -14.03 -12.92 11.54
C PHE A 209 -14.57 -13.33 12.92
N GLU A 210 -13.82 -13.12 14.01
CA GLU A 210 -14.32 -13.36 15.36
C GLU A 210 -15.45 -12.40 15.78
N THR A 211 -15.56 -11.22 15.15
CA THR A 211 -16.72 -10.32 15.35
C THR A 211 -18.07 -10.95 14.96
N LEU A 212 -18.07 -11.98 14.10
CA LEU A 212 -19.27 -12.72 13.72
C LEU A 212 -19.92 -13.45 14.92
N LYS A 213 -19.12 -13.80 15.95
CA LYS A 213 -19.60 -14.50 17.16
C LYS A 213 -20.46 -13.62 18.06
N THR A 214 -20.28 -12.30 18.01
CA THR A 214 -21.01 -11.33 18.84
C THR A 214 -22.09 -10.56 18.07
N ASN A 215 -22.08 -10.62 16.73
CA ASN A 215 -23.09 -9.97 15.91
C ASN A 215 -24.42 -10.74 15.89
N GLU A 216 -25.53 -10.06 16.19
CA GLU A 216 -26.88 -10.63 16.28
C GLU A 216 -27.31 -11.45 15.04
N SER A 217 -26.91 -11.02 13.85
CA SER A 217 -27.32 -11.68 12.59
C SER A 217 -26.52 -12.96 12.28
N THR A 218 -25.35 -13.16 12.90
CA THR A 218 -24.46 -14.28 12.57
C THR A 218 -24.15 -15.20 13.76
N LYS A 219 -24.29 -14.74 15.01
CA LYS A 219 -23.92 -15.50 16.23
C LYS A 219 -24.55 -16.90 16.36
N ALA A 220 -25.70 -17.12 15.71
CA ALA A 220 -26.42 -18.40 15.72
C ALA A 220 -26.00 -19.38 14.60
N ILE A 221 -25.11 -18.97 13.67
CA ILE A 221 -24.63 -19.83 12.58
C ILE A 221 -23.69 -20.89 13.17
N ALA A 222 -24.10 -22.15 13.12
CA ALA A 222 -23.39 -23.26 13.78
C ALA A 222 -21.93 -23.41 13.31
N GLN A 223 -21.66 -23.16 12.03
CA GLN A 223 -20.36 -23.34 11.39
C GLN A 223 -19.40 -22.13 11.55
N LEU A 224 -19.73 -21.11 12.37
CA LEU A 224 -18.85 -19.93 12.52
C LEU A 224 -17.42 -20.31 12.97
N ASN A 225 -17.28 -21.27 13.89
CA ASN A 225 -15.96 -21.70 14.36
C ASN A 225 -15.13 -22.36 13.24
N ASP A 226 -15.77 -23.19 12.41
CA ASP A 226 -15.12 -23.83 11.26
C ASP A 226 -14.72 -22.79 10.22
N LEU A 227 -15.56 -21.77 10.00
CA LEU A 227 -15.26 -20.65 9.10
C LEU A 227 -14.10 -19.80 9.62
N ILE A 228 -14.12 -19.39 10.89
CA ILE A 228 -13.04 -18.62 11.51
C ILE A 228 -11.72 -19.39 11.42
N LYS A 229 -11.76 -20.71 11.68
CA LYS A 229 -10.60 -21.58 11.51
C LYS A 229 -10.12 -21.65 10.05
N ALA A 230 -11.02 -21.86 9.08
CA ALA A 230 -10.64 -21.93 7.67
C ALA A 230 -10.07 -20.60 7.14
N VAL A 231 -10.51 -19.47 7.67
CA VAL A 231 -9.92 -18.14 7.43
C VAL A 231 -8.52 -18.06 8.06
N ASP A 232 -8.38 -18.40 9.34
CA ASP A 232 -7.09 -18.42 10.06
C ASP A 232 -6.06 -19.31 9.35
N ASP A 233 -6.44 -20.53 8.98
CA ASP A 233 -5.61 -21.47 8.22
C ASP A 233 -5.20 -20.90 6.85
N LYS A 234 -6.08 -20.18 6.14
CA LYS A 234 -5.76 -19.59 4.81
C LYS A 234 -4.78 -18.41 4.89
N PHE A 235 -4.77 -17.65 5.99
CA PHE A 235 -3.93 -16.44 6.14
C PHE A 235 -2.70 -16.63 7.03
N ALA A 236 -2.76 -17.48 8.05
CA ALA A 236 -1.70 -17.72 9.03
C ALA A 236 -1.18 -19.17 9.04
N GLY A 237 -1.87 -20.10 8.37
CA GLY A 237 -1.45 -21.50 8.28
C GLY A 237 -0.22 -21.73 7.39
N LYS A 238 0.12 -23.01 7.23
CA LYS A 238 1.19 -23.46 6.31
C LYS A 238 0.76 -23.21 4.86
N ASP A 239 1.69 -22.74 4.02
CA ASP A 239 1.43 -22.39 2.62
C ASP A 239 0.28 -21.36 2.49
N ASN A 240 0.26 -20.37 3.40
CA ASN A 240 -0.77 -19.34 3.45
C ASN A 240 -0.81 -18.48 2.17
N LEU A 241 -1.86 -17.66 2.07
CA LEU A 241 -2.11 -16.82 0.90
C LEU A 241 -0.94 -15.86 0.55
N PHE A 242 -0.17 -15.40 1.54
CA PHE A 242 0.98 -14.52 1.31
C PHE A 242 2.15 -15.30 0.71
N GLU A 243 2.51 -16.43 1.32
CA GLU A 243 3.62 -17.28 0.88
C GLU A 243 3.35 -17.87 -0.52
N THR A 244 2.12 -18.30 -0.79
CA THR A 244 1.71 -18.79 -2.12
C THR A 244 1.69 -17.68 -3.17
N THR A 245 1.27 -16.45 -2.83
CA THR A 245 1.34 -15.30 -3.75
C THR A 245 2.78 -14.85 -3.99
N ALA A 246 3.63 -14.87 -2.95
CA ALA A 246 5.06 -14.61 -3.06
C ALA A 246 5.75 -15.61 -3.99
N LYS A 247 5.43 -16.90 -3.86
CA LYS A 247 5.90 -17.95 -4.78
C LYS A 247 5.48 -17.67 -6.22
N LYS A 248 4.20 -17.36 -6.48
CA LYS A 248 3.72 -16.97 -7.82
C LYS A 248 4.44 -15.74 -8.38
N LEU A 249 4.80 -14.75 -7.54
CA LEU A 249 5.62 -13.59 -7.94
C LEU A 249 7.07 -13.99 -8.29
N LYS A 250 7.69 -14.92 -7.54
CA LYS A 250 9.02 -15.48 -7.88
C LYS A 250 8.99 -16.28 -9.18
N GLU A 251 7.91 -16.99 -9.44
CA GLU A 251 7.73 -17.82 -10.64
C GLU A 251 7.31 -17.00 -11.88
N PHE A 252 6.89 -15.74 -11.71
CA PHE A 252 6.40 -14.89 -12.80
C PHE A 252 7.41 -14.76 -13.96
N ASP A 253 6.96 -15.01 -15.18
CA ASP A 253 7.79 -14.93 -16.37
C ASP A 253 7.81 -13.53 -17.00
N PHE A 254 8.99 -12.91 -17.01
CA PHE A 254 9.25 -11.61 -17.65
C PHE A 254 9.77 -11.73 -19.10
N SER A 255 9.83 -12.94 -19.69
CA SER A 255 10.29 -13.15 -21.07
C SER A 255 9.58 -12.24 -22.07
N LYS A 256 8.26 -12.12 -21.94
CA LYS A 256 7.39 -11.36 -22.85
C LYS A 256 7.36 -9.85 -22.59
N LEU A 257 8.16 -9.32 -21.67
CA LEU A 257 8.15 -7.89 -21.32
C LEU A 257 8.40 -6.98 -22.53
N ALA A 258 9.32 -7.37 -23.42
CA ALA A 258 9.64 -6.60 -24.63
C ALA A 258 8.51 -6.63 -25.68
N GLU A 259 7.78 -7.73 -25.77
CA GLU A 259 6.68 -7.95 -26.73
C GLU A 259 5.37 -7.32 -26.25
N GLU A 260 5.03 -7.53 -24.97
CA GLU A 260 3.76 -7.17 -24.36
C GLU A 260 3.78 -5.79 -23.72
N GLY A 261 4.97 -5.28 -23.40
CA GLY A 261 5.18 -4.00 -22.77
C GLY A 261 4.79 -3.94 -21.29
N TYR A 262 5.32 -2.91 -20.64
CA TYR A 262 5.21 -2.66 -19.20
C TYR A 262 3.79 -2.68 -18.63
N VAL A 263 2.77 -2.25 -19.40
CA VAL A 263 1.37 -2.18 -18.95
C VAL A 263 0.76 -3.57 -18.85
N LYS A 264 0.92 -4.42 -19.87
CA LYS A 264 0.37 -5.78 -19.84
C LYS A 264 1.11 -6.68 -18.84
N THR A 265 2.39 -6.42 -18.59
CA THR A 265 3.13 -7.04 -17.47
C THR A 265 2.59 -6.58 -16.10
N PHE A 266 2.31 -5.29 -15.92
CA PHE A 266 1.65 -4.73 -14.72
C PHE A 266 0.31 -5.43 -14.45
N GLU A 267 -0.55 -5.53 -15.48
CA GLU A 267 -1.87 -6.16 -15.39
C GLU A 267 -1.79 -7.62 -14.96
N LYS A 268 -0.83 -8.39 -15.49
CA LYS A 268 -0.61 -9.78 -15.08
C LYS A 268 -0.09 -9.91 -13.64
N LEU A 269 0.73 -8.99 -13.16
CA LEU A 269 1.16 -8.96 -11.75
C LEU A 269 -0.02 -8.60 -10.82
N ILE A 270 -0.86 -7.64 -11.19
CA ILE A 270 -2.11 -7.33 -10.48
C ILE A 270 -3.08 -8.51 -10.48
N LYS A 271 -3.11 -9.27 -11.57
CA LYS A 271 -3.94 -10.47 -11.64
C LYS A 271 -3.54 -11.49 -10.57
N LEU A 272 -2.25 -11.68 -10.26
CA LEU A 272 -1.86 -12.56 -9.14
C LEU A 272 -2.48 -12.15 -7.80
N LEU A 273 -2.55 -10.84 -7.50
CA LEU A 273 -3.21 -10.31 -6.30
C LEU A 273 -4.74 -10.48 -6.35
N SER A 274 -5.31 -10.36 -7.55
CA SER A 274 -6.75 -10.53 -7.80
C SER A 274 -7.19 -12.00 -7.68
N ASP A 275 -6.36 -12.92 -8.16
CA ASP A 275 -6.53 -14.37 -8.05
C ASP A 275 -6.36 -14.80 -6.58
N ALA A 276 -5.35 -14.26 -5.88
CA ALA A 276 -5.18 -14.45 -4.43
C ALA A 276 -6.40 -13.98 -3.63
N LYS A 277 -6.99 -12.84 -4.01
CA LYS A 277 -8.25 -12.36 -3.45
C LYS A 277 -9.40 -13.33 -3.72
N ALA A 278 -9.53 -13.87 -4.95
CA ALA A 278 -10.56 -14.85 -5.27
C ALA A 278 -10.41 -16.16 -4.47
N GLU A 279 -9.18 -16.64 -4.25
CA GLU A 279 -8.90 -17.78 -3.38
C GLU A 279 -9.32 -17.54 -1.92
N ALA A 280 -9.13 -16.34 -1.39
CA ALA A 280 -9.62 -16.01 -0.05
C ALA A 280 -11.16 -16.03 0.01
N VAL A 281 -11.86 -15.56 -1.04
CA VAL A 281 -13.33 -15.65 -1.07
C VAL A 281 -13.82 -17.10 -1.10
N ALA A 282 -13.06 -18.00 -1.74
CA ALA A 282 -13.42 -19.42 -1.81
C ALA A 282 -13.52 -20.07 -0.41
N VAL A 283 -12.86 -19.52 0.62
CA VAL A 283 -12.97 -19.99 2.02
C VAL A 283 -14.41 -19.94 2.54
N LEU A 284 -15.22 -18.95 2.13
CA LEU A 284 -16.65 -18.91 2.51
C LEU A 284 -17.44 -20.11 1.96
N LYS A 285 -16.94 -20.75 0.90
CA LYS A 285 -17.55 -21.91 0.24
C LYS A 285 -16.88 -23.24 0.60
N SER A 286 -15.73 -23.22 1.30
CA SER A 286 -15.10 -24.45 1.79
C SER A 286 -15.78 -25.01 3.05
N VAL A 287 -16.55 -24.17 3.76
CA VAL A 287 -17.37 -24.57 4.90
C VAL A 287 -18.82 -24.78 4.44
N LYS A 288 -19.46 -25.87 4.91
CA LYS A 288 -20.83 -26.25 4.54
C LYS A 288 -21.89 -25.39 5.26
N MET A 289 -21.93 -24.12 4.90
CA MET A 289 -22.97 -23.15 5.33
C MET A 289 -24.08 -23.04 4.27
N SER A 290 -25.27 -22.57 4.67
CA SER A 290 -26.32 -22.23 3.72
C SER A 290 -25.97 -20.94 2.95
N ASP A 291 -26.56 -20.73 1.78
CA ASP A 291 -26.40 -19.47 1.03
C ASP A 291 -26.90 -18.24 1.81
N GLU A 292 -27.88 -18.43 2.70
CA GLU A 292 -28.40 -17.37 3.57
C GLU A 292 -27.39 -16.99 4.67
N ASP A 293 -26.74 -17.99 5.28
CA ASP A 293 -25.70 -17.77 6.31
C ASP A 293 -24.44 -17.18 5.68
N ILE A 294 -24.06 -17.68 4.50
CA ILE A 294 -23.02 -17.10 3.64
C ILE A 294 -23.33 -15.63 3.32
N LYS A 295 -24.60 -15.25 3.15
CA LYS A 295 -25.02 -13.85 2.92
C LYS A 295 -24.92 -13.01 4.19
N LYS A 296 -25.44 -13.49 5.33
CA LYS A 296 -25.34 -12.80 6.64
C LYS A 296 -23.89 -12.49 7.00
N VAL A 297 -23.00 -13.47 6.88
CA VAL A 297 -21.54 -13.29 7.06
C VAL A 297 -20.99 -12.20 6.14
N LYS A 298 -21.46 -12.09 4.88
CA LYS A 298 -21.03 -10.99 4.02
C LYS A 298 -21.51 -9.64 4.50
N ASP A 299 -22.78 -9.55 4.87
CA ASP A 299 -23.39 -8.28 5.22
C ASP A 299 -22.71 -7.66 6.45
N VAL A 300 -22.30 -8.48 7.44
CA VAL A 300 -21.55 -8.04 8.62
C VAL A 300 -20.14 -7.53 8.31
N ILE A 301 -19.37 -8.25 7.48
CA ILE A 301 -17.94 -7.95 7.26
C ILE A 301 -17.71 -7.00 6.06
N ARG A 302 -18.71 -6.79 5.18
CA ARG A 302 -18.63 -5.89 4.01
C ARG A 302 -18.10 -4.47 4.33
N PRO A 303 -18.47 -3.79 5.43
CA PRO A 303 -17.94 -2.46 5.75
C PRO A 303 -16.42 -2.46 5.91
N ILE A 304 -15.89 -3.38 6.74
CA ILE A 304 -14.45 -3.60 6.95
C ILE A 304 -13.77 -3.94 5.62
N TYR A 305 -14.36 -4.87 4.86
CA TYR A 305 -13.85 -5.26 3.56
C TYR A 305 -13.72 -4.07 2.59
N ASN A 306 -14.73 -3.19 2.52
CA ASN A 306 -14.75 -2.07 1.57
C ASN A 306 -13.62 -1.08 1.85
N VAL A 307 -13.48 -0.65 3.12
CA VAL A 307 -12.44 0.28 3.55
C VAL A 307 -11.04 -0.27 3.24
N LEU A 308 -10.81 -1.54 3.55
CA LEU A 308 -9.54 -2.19 3.24
C LEU A 308 -9.35 -2.32 1.71
N ASN A 309 -10.36 -2.77 0.97
CA ASN A 309 -10.35 -2.88 -0.50
C ASN A 309 -9.93 -1.58 -1.20
N ASP A 310 -10.50 -0.47 -0.77
CA ASP A 310 -10.20 0.83 -1.34
C ASP A 310 -8.81 1.32 -0.92
N GLY A 311 -8.33 0.95 0.28
CA GLY A 311 -6.93 1.05 0.68
C GLY A 311 -5.97 0.48 -0.36
N LEU A 312 -6.16 -0.79 -0.77
CA LEU A 312 -5.33 -1.41 -1.80
C LEU A 312 -5.51 -0.76 -3.17
N LYS A 313 -6.75 -0.52 -3.60
CA LYS A 313 -6.96 0.14 -4.88
C LYS A 313 -6.21 1.49 -4.93
N ASN A 314 -6.22 2.24 -3.84
CA ASN A 314 -5.59 3.55 -3.76
C ASN A 314 -4.06 3.49 -3.64
N SER A 315 -3.44 2.58 -2.89
CA SER A 315 -1.96 2.52 -2.87
C SER A 315 -1.38 1.97 -4.18
N ILE A 316 -2.11 1.12 -4.93
CA ILE A 316 -1.73 0.70 -6.30
C ILE A 316 -1.70 1.91 -7.21
N ASN A 317 -2.79 2.69 -7.20
CA ASN A 317 -2.92 3.91 -7.99
C ASN A 317 -1.87 4.96 -7.58
N LEU A 318 -1.57 5.09 -6.29
CA LEU A 318 -0.54 6.01 -5.79
C LEU A 318 0.81 5.67 -6.40
N PHE A 319 1.29 4.42 -6.23
CA PHE A 319 2.59 4.01 -6.76
C PHE A 319 2.69 4.12 -8.28
N GLU A 320 1.62 3.75 -9.00
CA GLU A 320 1.56 3.93 -10.45
C GLU A 320 1.67 5.42 -10.82
N GLN A 321 0.97 6.30 -10.10
CA GLN A 321 1.07 7.74 -10.30
C GLN A 321 2.46 8.29 -9.93
N SER A 322 3.11 7.77 -8.89
CA SER A 322 4.49 8.08 -8.51
C SER A 322 5.45 7.85 -9.69
N LEU A 323 5.38 6.67 -10.33
CA LEU A 323 6.19 6.32 -11.50
C LEU A 323 5.83 7.16 -12.74
N ARG A 324 4.57 7.58 -12.88
CA ARG A 324 4.11 8.44 -13.99
C ARG A 324 4.55 9.90 -13.85
N ASP A 325 4.75 10.40 -12.63
CA ASP A 325 5.18 11.77 -12.34
C ASP A 325 6.70 11.92 -12.17
N LEU A 326 7.39 10.87 -11.70
CA LEU A 326 8.86 10.84 -11.55
C LEU A 326 9.65 11.37 -12.77
N PRO A 327 9.27 11.12 -14.05
CA PRO A 327 9.95 11.71 -15.21
C PRO A 327 10.17 13.22 -15.12
N LYS A 328 9.19 13.98 -14.60
CA LYS A 328 9.27 15.44 -14.49
C LYS A 328 10.36 15.89 -13.51
N VAL A 329 10.57 15.12 -12.45
CA VAL A 329 11.60 15.37 -11.43
C VAL A 329 12.98 15.07 -12.03
N LEU A 330 13.10 13.97 -12.79
CA LEU A 330 14.35 13.61 -13.47
C LEU A 330 14.71 14.60 -14.58
N GLU A 331 13.74 15.15 -15.31
CA GLU A 331 13.90 16.16 -16.37
C GLU A 331 14.41 17.54 -15.88
N ILE A 332 14.58 17.72 -14.56
CA ILE A 332 15.34 18.86 -14.02
C ILE A 332 16.84 18.72 -14.32
N LEU A 333 17.35 17.48 -14.45
CA LEU A 333 18.75 17.14 -14.74
C LEU A 333 19.11 17.28 -16.24
N LYS A 334 18.55 18.27 -16.93
CA LYS A 334 18.65 18.46 -18.40
C LYS A 334 19.79 19.37 -18.85
#